data_AF-A0ABD3VE50-F1
#
_entry.id   AF-A0ABD3VE50-F1
#
_cell.length_a   1.000
_cell.length_b   1.000
_cell.length_c   1.000
_cell.angle_alpha   90.00
_cell.angle_beta   90.00
_cell.angle_gamma   90.00
#
_symmetry.space_group_name_H-M   'P 1'
#
loop_
_entity.id
_entity.type
_entity.pdbx_description
1 polymer ?
#
loop_
_entity_poly.entity_id
_entity_poly.type
_entity_poly.pdbx_seq_one_letter_code
_entity_poly.pdbx_strand_id
1 'polypeptide(L)'
;MDISETLALKQRDKFHRDFQFLYMTDLETANSITVSFLDWPSVLVLDPLTHLYYIPQENVADITLDSFTAFLYDVKADKLSAYGGTGFIQRAKRVLFDILTTVISVWQSSRWLFMLMFGLPTAVISIVCYSLCCMDTIEEELESDEDSDEEIEPPPYAKLSEIIESEAKQNELGLKETPGGKQQTILENTGGTRRRLKDPENKD
;
A
#
# COMPACT_ATOMS: atom_id res chain seq x y z
N MET A 1 -33.91 -1.12 35.19
CA MET A 1 -32.90 -1.30 36.26
C MET A 1 -31.91 -2.29 35.69
N ASP A 2 -30.66 -1.88 35.52
CA ASP A 2 -29.63 -2.76 34.99
C ASP A 2 -29.38 -3.92 35.95
N ILE A 3 -29.07 -5.09 35.42
CA ILE A 3 -28.82 -6.29 36.23
C ILE A 3 -27.60 -6.10 37.13
N SER A 4 -26.56 -5.43 36.62
CA SER A 4 -25.35 -5.08 37.37
C SER A 4 -25.65 -4.13 38.54
N GLU A 5 -26.50 -3.13 38.32
CA GLU A 5 -26.97 -2.21 39.36
C GLU A 5 -27.79 -2.96 40.43
N THR A 6 -28.69 -3.86 40.00
CA THR A 6 -29.51 -4.65 40.91
C THR A 6 -28.66 -5.58 41.77
N LEU A 7 -27.62 -6.20 41.22
CA LEU A 7 -26.65 -7.00 41.97
C LEU A 7 -25.82 -6.15 42.94
N ALA A 8 -25.29 -5.02 42.47
CA ALA A 8 -24.48 -4.13 43.29
C ALA A 8 -25.26 -3.58 44.50
N LEU A 9 -26.56 -3.33 44.33
CA LEU A 9 -27.43 -2.82 45.39
C LEU A 9 -27.97 -3.94 46.30
N LYS A 10 -28.46 -5.06 45.74
CA LYS A 10 -29.11 -6.13 46.54
C LYS A 10 -28.14 -7.08 47.23
N GLN A 11 -26.94 -7.28 46.70
CA GLN A 11 -25.95 -8.21 47.27
C GLN A 11 -24.68 -7.50 47.75
N ARG A 12 -24.80 -6.19 48.03
CA ARG A 12 -23.70 -5.33 48.51
C ARG A 12 -22.93 -5.96 49.67
N ASP A 13 -23.62 -6.46 50.69
CA ASP A 13 -22.96 -7.00 51.90
C ASP A 13 -22.13 -8.27 51.64
N LYS A 14 -22.43 -9.02 50.57
CA LYS A 14 -21.74 -10.28 50.25
C LYS A 14 -20.51 -10.06 49.36
N PHE A 15 -20.58 -9.13 48.41
CA PHE A 15 -19.55 -8.98 47.38
C PHE A 15 -18.70 -7.73 47.52
N HIS A 16 -19.11 -6.72 48.31
CA HIS A 16 -18.39 -5.44 48.41
C HIS A 16 -16.94 -5.56 48.91
N ARG A 17 -16.63 -6.57 49.72
CA ARG A 17 -15.28 -6.77 50.25
C ARG A 17 -14.32 -7.32 49.20
N ASP A 18 -14.83 -8.13 48.28
CA ASP A 18 -14.01 -8.92 47.37
C ASP A 18 -14.08 -8.39 45.91
N PHE A 19 -15.15 -7.67 45.54
CA PHE A 19 -15.39 -7.18 44.18
C PHE A 19 -15.81 -5.71 44.15
N GLN A 20 -15.33 -5.00 43.13
CA GLN A 20 -15.77 -3.65 42.80
C GLN A 20 -16.50 -3.65 41.46
N PHE A 21 -17.70 -3.08 41.44
CA PHE A 21 -18.50 -2.97 40.22
C PHE A 21 -18.20 -1.63 39.52
N LEU A 22 -17.99 -1.71 38.22
CA LEU A 22 -17.72 -0.55 37.38
C LEU A 22 -18.62 -0.60 36.15
N TYR A 23 -19.31 0.50 35.90
CA TYR A 23 -20.08 0.70 34.68
C TYR A 23 -19.30 1.66 33.78
N MET A 24 -19.00 1.23 32.56
CA MET A 24 -18.34 2.05 31.54
C MET A 24 -19.24 2.12 30.32
N THR A 25 -19.48 3.33 29.81
CA THR A 25 -20.19 3.56 28.54
C THR A 25 -19.24 3.59 27.34
N ASP A 26 -17.94 3.78 27.58
CA ASP A 26 -16.94 3.83 26.54
C ASP A 26 -16.32 2.45 26.28
N LEU A 27 -16.50 1.96 25.05
CA LEU A 27 -15.97 0.69 24.59
C LEU A 27 -14.47 0.76 24.28
N GLU A 28 -13.96 1.93 23.90
CA GLU A 28 -12.55 2.10 23.55
C GLU A 28 -11.65 1.84 24.77
N THR A 29 -12.02 2.40 25.91
CA THR A 29 -11.35 2.15 27.19
C THR A 29 -11.37 0.65 27.55
N ALA A 30 -12.53 -0.02 27.44
CA ALA A 30 -12.63 -1.44 27.77
C ALA A 30 -11.78 -2.34 26.82
N ASN A 31 -11.76 -2.00 25.53
CA ASN A 31 -10.94 -2.68 24.53
C ASN A 31 -9.44 -2.48 24.80
N SER A 32 -9.02 -1.29 25.22
CA SER A 32 -7.63 -1.00 25.56
C SER A 32 -7.14 -1.83 26.76
N ILE A 33 -7.99 -2.03 27.75
CA ILE A 33 -7.66 -2.78 28.98
C ILE A 33 -7.52 -4.28 28.66
N THR A 34 -8.49 -4.83 27.92
CA THR A 34 -8.49 -6.25 27.55
C THR A 34 -7.56 -6.58 26.40
N VAL A 35 -7.08 -5.56 25.68
CA VAL A 35 -6.26 -5.71 24.46
C VAL A 35 -7.02 -6.59 23.44
N SER A 36 -8.33 -6.34 23.33
CA SER A 36 -9.23 -7.08 22.46
C SER A 36 -10.45 -6.24 22.12
N PHE A 37 -11.06 -6.51 20.97
CA PHE A 37 -12.34 -5.92 20.61
C PHE A 37 -13.45 -6.70 21.32
N LEU A 38 -14.12 -6.06 22.28
CA LEU A 38 -15.31 -6.58 22.94
C LEU A 38 -16.55 -6.19 22.14
N ASP A 39 -17.49 -7.13 22.03
CA ASP A 39 -18.81 -6.88 21.43
C ASP A 39 -19.76 -6.26 22.47
N TRP A 40 -20.45 -5.19 22.11
CA TRP A 40 -21.37 -4.48 23.01
C TRP A 40 -22.80 -5.05 22.92
N PRO A 41 -23.51 -5.25 24.04
CA PRO A 41 -23.11 -5.05 25.44
C PRO A 41 -22.25 -6.19 26.00
N SER A 42 -21.22 -5.86 26.78
CA SER A 42 -20.29 -6.84 27.37
C SER A 42 -20.19 -6.72 28.89
N VAL A 43 -19.99 -7.84 29.58
CA VAL A 43 -19.69 -7.90 31.01
C VAL A 43 -18.47 -8.76 31.23
N LEU A 44 -17.54 -8.30 32.04
CA LEU A 44 -16.32 -9.03 32.39
C LEU A 44 -15.91 -8.72 33.82
N VAL A 45 -15.13 -9.63 34.42
CA VAL A 45 -14.49 -9.42 35.72
C VAL A 45 -12.98 -9.40 35.50
N LEU A 46 -12.30 -8.38 36.00
CA LEU A 46 -10.86 -8.19 35.87
C LEU A 46 -10.21 -8.31 37.24
N ASP A 47 -9.18 -9.14 37.34
CA ASP A 47 -8.25 -9.14 38.47
C ASP A 47 -7.09 -8.16 38.16
N PRO A 48 -6.98 -7.03 38.90
CA PRO A 48 -5.93 -6.04 38.65
C PRO A 48 -4.54 -6.52 39.03
N LEU A 49 -4.42 -7.54 39.89
CA LEU A 49 -3.12 -8.06 40.31
C LEU A 49 -2.54 -8.97 39.22
N THR A 50 -3.33 -9.95 38.77
CA THR A 50 -2.87 -10.93 37.77
C THR A 50 -3.05 -10.45 36.32
N HIS A 51 -3.79 -9.36 36.10
CA HIS A 51 -4.21 -8.88 34.77
C HIS A 51 -4.98 -9.94 33.97
N LEU A 52 -5.65 -10.85 34.68
CA LEU A 52 -6.55 -11.84 34.11
C LEU A 52 -7.97 -11.30 34.12
N TYR A 53 -8.70 -11.55 33.04
CA TYR A 53 -10.10 -11.23 32.95
C TYR A 53 -10.93 -12.48 32.63
N TYR A 54 -12.16 -12.48 33.12
CA TYR A 54 -13.13 -13.56 32.99
C TYR A 54 -14.37 -13.01 32.30
N ILE A 55 -14.86 -13.74 31.31
CA ILE A 55 -16.07 -13.41 30.56
C ILE A 55 -17.09 -14.54 30.83
N PRO A 56 -18.35 -14.22 31.13
CA PRO A 56 -19.39 -15.22 31.24
C PRO A 56 -19.59 -15.96 29.91
N GLN A 57 -19.85 -17.26 29.98
CA GLN A 57 -20.15 -18.09 28.80
C GLN A 57 -21.53 -17.78 28.22
N GLU A 58 -22.45 -17.29 29.05
CA GLU A 58 -23.80 -16.87 28.66
C GLU A 58 -23.78 -15.51 27.98
N ASN A 59 -24.70 -15.32 27.03
CA ASN A 59 -24.85 -14.04 26.36
C ASN A 59 -25.38 -12.99 27.34
N VAL A 60 -24.88 -11.75 27.25
CA VAL A 60 -25.27 -10.67 28.16
C VAL A 60 -26.76 -10.34 28.07
N ALA A 61 -27.40 -10.61 26.91
CA ALA A 61 -28.82 -10.39 26.72
C ALA A 61 -29.72 -11.31 27.57
N ASP A 62 -29.26 -12.53 27.86
CA ASP A 62 -30.05 -13.57 28.55
C ASP A 62 -29.60 -13.79 30.01
N ILE A 63 -28.62 -13.01 30.48
CA ILE A 63 -28.03 -13.21 31.79
C ILE A 63 -29.05 -12.91 32.88
N THR A 64 -29.15 -13.80 33.88
CA THR A 64 -30.04 -13.64 35.03
C THR A 64 -29.25 -13.25 36.26
N LEU A 65 -29.94 -12.72 37.29
CA LEU A 65 -29.29 -12.37 38.56
C LEU A 65 -28.57 -13.58 39.19
N ASP A 66 -29.20 -14.76 39.11
CA ASP A 66 -28.69 -15.99 39.69
C ASP A 66 -27.49 -16.53 38.89
N SER A 67 -27.54 -16.50 37.55
CA SER A 67 -26.41 -16.94 36.73
C SER A 67 -25.20 -16.01 36.87
N PHE A 68 -25.42 -14.70 36.96
CA PHE A 68 -24.34 -13.75 37.24
C PHE A 68 -23.76 -13.90 38.65
N THR A 69 -24.59 -14.18 39.65
CA THR A 69 -24.12 -14.49 41.01
C THR A 69 -23.27 -15.76 41.02
N ALA A 70 -23.71 -16.81 40.31
CA ALA A 70 -22.96 -18.06 40.18
C ALA A 70 -21.61 -17.84 39.49
N PHE A 71 -21.58 -17.05 38.41
CA PHE A 71 -20.36 -16.64 37.73
C PHE A 71 -19.36 -15.97 38.68
N LEU A 72 -19.79 -15.02 39.52
CA LEU A 72 -18.90 -14.39 40.51
C LEU A 72 -18.34 -15.38 41.53
N TYR A 73 -19.13 -16.37 41.96
CA TYR A 73 -18.64 -17.43 42.84
C TYR A 73 -17.61 -18.33 42.14
N ASP A 74 -17.82 -18.65 40.87
CA ASP A 74 -16.91 -19.47 40.09
C ASP A 74 -15.59 -18.74 39.79
N VAL A 75 -15.62 -17.42 39.56
CA VAL A 75 -14.42 -16.58 39.48
C VAL A 75 -13.65 -16.62 40.80
N LYS A 76 -14.35 -16.46 41.94
CA LYS A 76 -13.71 -16.53 43.27
C LYS A 76 -13.14 -17.92 43.57
N ALA A 77 -13.77 -18.97 43.04
CA ALA A 77 -13.31 -20.36 43.20
C ALA A 77 -12.22 -20.76 42.19
N ASP A 78 -11.79 -19.84 41.31
CA ASP A 78 -10.80 -20.06 40.25
C ASP A 78 -11.15 -21.23 39.32
N LYS A 79 -12.45 -21.42 39.05
CA LYS A 79 -12.97 -22.54 38.23
C LYS A 79 -13.15 -22.19 36.76
N LEU A 80 -13.00 -20.93 36.39
CA LEU A 80 -13.26 -20.44 35.04
C LEU A 80 -11.96 -20.29 34.25
N SER A 81 -12.04 -20.46 32.94
CA SER A 81 -10.90 -20.21 32.05
C SER A 81 -10.57 -18.72 32.07
N ALA A 82 -9.44 -18.39 32.68
CA ALA A 82 -8.91 -17.03 32.73
C ALA A 82 -8.35 -16.62 31.36
N TYR A 83 -8.64 -15.40 30.92
CA TYR A 83 -8.06 -14.81 29.72
C TYR A 83 -7.10 -13.67 30.12
N GLY A 84 -5.98 -13.53 29.40
CA GLY A 84 -5.01 -12.45 29.65
C GLY A 84 -3.74 -12.89 30.39
N GLY A 85 -3.21 -12.02 31.26
CA GLY A 85 -2.00 -12.26 32.06
C GLY A 85 -0.81 -11.34 31.70
N THR A 86 0.31 -11.47 32.41
CA THR A 86 1.49 -10.58 32.26
C THR A 86 2.62 -11.17 31.41
N GLY A 87 2.37 -12.30 30.73
CA GLY A 87 3.37 -13.01 29.93
C GLY A 87 3.92 -12.21 28.75
N PHE A 88 5.08 -12.61 28.25
CA PHE A 88 5.74 -11.95 27.12
C PHE A 88 4.86 -11.90 25.86
N ILE A 89 4.12 -12.99 25.59
CA ILE A 89 3.17 -13.07 24.47
C ILE A 89 2.07 -11.99 24.62
N GLN A 90 1.58 -11.77 25.84
CA GLN A 90 0.58 -10.73 26.07
C GLN A 90 1.15 -9.32 25.86
N ARG A 91 2.42 -9.09 26.22
CA ARG A 91 3.10 -7.82 25.93
C ARG A 91 3.22 -7.59 24.42
N ALA A 92 3.60 -8.61 23.66
CA ALA A 92 3.62 -8.53 22.21
C ALA A 92 2.22 -8.30 21.63
N LYS A 93 1.19 -8.97 22.17
CA LYS A 93 -0.21 -8.74 21.79
C LYS A 93 -0.64 -7.30 22.03
N ARG A 94 -0.22 -6.68 23.15
CA ARG A 94 -0.49 -5.27 23.43
C ARG A 94 0.12 -4.34 22.39
N VAL A 95 1.41 -4.52 22.10
CA VAL A 95 2.08 -3.73 21.07
C VAL A 95 1.42 -3.92 19.70
N LEU A 96 1.07 -5.15 19.34
CA LEU A 96 0.39 -5.44 18.08
C LEU A 96 -1.00 -4.80 18.02
N PHE A 97 -1.77 -4.87 19.10
CA PHE A 97 -3.09 -4.24 19.20
C PHE A 97 -2.97 -2.73 19.03
N ASP A 98 -2.04 -2.08 19.71
CA ASP A 98 -1.81 -0.63 19.60
C ASP A 98 -1.39 -0.23 18.17
N ILE A 99 -0.52 -1.02 17.53
CA ILE A 99 -0.13 -0.78 16.13
C ILE A 99 -1.33 -0.97 15.19
N LEU A 100 -2.10 -2.06 15.36
CA LEU A 100 -3.25 -2.35 14.51
C LEU A 100 -4.33 -1.28 14.65
N THR A 101 -4.67 -0.87 15.87
CA THR A 101 -5.65 0.19 16.10
C THR A 101 -5.18 1.51 15.50
N THR A 102 -3.88 1.84 15.63
CA THR A 102 -3.28 3.01 14.99
C THR A 102 -3.37 2.92 13.46
N VAL A 103 -3.03 1.77 12.88
CA VAL A 103 -3.12 1.54 11.43
C VAL A 103 -4.55 1.66 10.94
N ILE A 104 -5.52 1.09 11.65
CA ILE A 104 -6.95 1.19 11.32
C ILE A 104 -7.40 2.66 11.39
N SER A 105 -6.99 3.39 12.44
CA SER A 105 -7.31 4.81 12.61
C SER A 105 -6.74 5.68 11.48
N VAL A 106 -5.48 5.44 11.09
CA VAL A 106 -4.85 6.12 9.95
C VAL A 106 -5.53 5.74 8.63
N TRP A 107 -5.89 4.47 8.45
CA TRP A 107 -6.59 3.99 7.26
C TRP A 107 -7.98 4.61 7.11
N GLN A 108 -8.74 4.71 8.21
CA GLN A 108 -10.03 5.39 8.24
C GLN A 108 -9.89 6.90 7.95
N SER A 109 -8.83 7.52 8.48
CA SER A 109 -8.55 8.94 8.23
C SER A 109 -8.22 9.21 6.77
N SER A 110 -7.33 8.40 6.17
CA SER A 110 -7.03 8.50 4.74
C SER A 110 -6.30 7.27 4.20
N ARG A 111 -6.99 6.53 3.33
CA ARG A 111 -6.44 5.41 2.56
C ARG A 111 -5.13 5.77 1.82
N TRP A 112 -5.04 7.01 1.34
CA TRP A 112 -3.90 7.51 0.56
C TRP A 112 -2.62 7.64 1.38
N LEU A 113 -2.69 8.10 2.63
CA LEU A 113 -1.50 8.20 3.48
C LEU A 113 -0.92 6.83 3.80
N PHE A 114 -1.79 5.85 4.07
CA PHE A 114 -1.35 4.47 4.27
C PHE A 114 -0.69 3.91 3.00
N MET A 115 -1.31 4.12 1.84
CA MET A 115 -0.73 3.70 0.55
C MET A 115 0.60 4.40 0.26
N LEU A 116 0.80 5.64 0.67
CA LEU A 116 2.08 6.33 0.51
C LEU A 116 3.15 5.78 1.48
N MET A 117 2.82 5.65 2.76
CA MET A 117 3.74 5.19 3.82
C MET A 117 4.18 3.74 3.62
N PHE A 118 3.28 2.85 3.18
CA PHE A 118 3.62 1.46 2.93
C PHE A 118 3.93 1.18 1.46
N GLY A 119 3.23 1.84 0.54
CA GLY A 119 3.39 1.59 -0.89
C GLY A 119 4.73 2.09 -1.43
N LEU A 120 5.26 3.24 -0.98
CA LEU A 120 6.57 3.70 -1.45
C LEU A 120 7.69 2.73 -1.01
N PRO A 121 7.82 2.34 0.28
CA PRO A 121 8.79 1.32 0.68
C PRO A 121 8.56 -0.02 -0.02
N THR A 122 7.30 -0.47 -0.13
CA THR A 122 6.98 -1.75 -0.78
C THR A 122 7.33 -1.73 -2.27
N ALA A 123 7.09 -0.62 -2.97
CA ALA A 123 7.44 -0.46 -4.38
C ALA A 123 8.97 -0.49 -4.58
N VAL A 124 9.72 0.24 -3.76
CA VAL A 124 11.19 0.24 -3.83
C VAL A 124 11.74 -1.16 -3.56
N ILE A 125 11.26 -1.83 -2.51
CA ILE A 125 11.70 -3.20 -2.18
C ILE A 125 11.34 -4.16 -3.32
N SER A 126 10.13 -4.07 -3.88
CA SER A 126 9.69 -4.89 -5.00
C SER A 126 10.59 -4.71 -6.22
N ILE A 127 10.93 -3.46 -6.58
CA ILE A 127 11.84 -3.16 -7.69
C ILE A 127 13.22 -3.73 -7.43
N VAL A 128 13.78 -3.56 -6.23
CA VAL A 128 15.10 -4.11 -5.87
C VAL A 128 15.08 -5.64 -5.95
N CYS A 129 14.06 -6.29 -5.39
CA CYS A 129 13.91 -7.75 -5.47
C CYS A 129 13.74 -8.23 -6.91
N TYR A 130 12.94 -7.53 -7.73
CA TYR A 130 12.78 -7.83 -9.14
C TYR A 130 14.10 -7.68 -9.90
N SER A 131 14.84 -6.60 -9.66
CA SER A 131 16.15 -6.37 -10.26
C SER A 131 17.14 -7.46 -9.85
N LEU A 132 17.19 -7.88 -8.58
CA LEU A 132 18.06 -8.97 -8.16
C LEU A 132 17.66 -10.31 -8.79
N CYS A 133 16.36 -10.60 -8.92
CA CYS A 133 15.88 -11.83 -9.54
C CYS A 133 16.06 -11.86 -11.06
N CYS A 134 15.92 -10.73 -11.76
CA CYS A 134 16.02 -10.67 -13.23
C CYS A 134 17.43 -10.35 -13.73
N MET A 135 18.28 -9.69 -12.94
CA MET A 135 19.65 -9.39 -13.34
C MET A 135 20.52 -10.65 -13.35
N ASP A 136 20.25 -11.61 -12.45
CA ASP A 136 20.90 -12.95 -12.45
C ASP A 136 20.49 -13.78 -13.68
N THR A 137 19.25 -13.66 -14.18
CA THR A 137 18.80 -14.41 -15.36
C THR A 137 19.25 -13.79 -16.68
N ILE A 138 19.47 -12.48 -16.73
CA ILE A 138 19.90 -11.78 -17.95
C ILE A 138 21.39 -12.00 -18.23
N GLU A 139 22.23 -12.19 -17.19
CA GLU A 139 23.64 -12.54 -17.40
C GLU A 139 23.81 -13.93 -18.05
N GLU A 140 22.98 -14.91 -17.71
CA GLU A 140 22.99 -16.23 -18.38
C GLU A 140 22.45 -16.17 -19.83
N GLU A 141 21.47 -15.30 -20.12
CA GLU A 141 20.92 -15.14 -21.47
C GLU A 141 21.88 -14.37 -22.40
N LEU A 142 22.59 -13.36 -21.87
CA LEU A 142 23.63 -12.62 -22.61
C LEU A 142 24.93 -13.42 -22.83
N GLU A 143 25.23 -14.42 -22.01
CA GLU A 143 26.29 -15.41 -22.32
C GLU A 143 25.84 -16.47 -23.35
N SER A 144 24.54 -16.56 -23.65
CA SER A 144 23.98 -17.48 -24.64
C SER A 144 23.64 -16.85 -26.00
N ASP A 145 23.78 -15.52 -26.14
CA ASP A 145 23.44 -14.75 -27.34
C ASP A 145 24.68 -14.24 -28.13
N GLU A 146 25.80 -14.97 -28.11
CA GLU A 146 26.88 -14.74 -29.10
C GLU A 146 26.58 -15.32 -30.51
N ASP A 147 25.46 -16.03 -30.73
CA ASP A 147 25.13 -16.62 -32.05
C ASP A 147 23.61 -16.60 -32.37
N SER A 148 22.96 -15.44 -32.27
CA SER A 148 21.60 -15.26 -32.79
C SER A 148 21.56 -14.09 -33.77
N ASP A 149 21.69 -14.42 -35.06
CA ASP A 149 21.44 -13.55 -36.21
C ASP A 149 19.99 -13.02 -36.16
N GLU A 150 19.74 -11.93 -35.41
CA GLU A 150 18.54 -11.13 -35.61
C GLU A 150 18.72 -10.31 -36.89
N GLU A 151 18.02 -10.72 -37.94
CA GLU A 151 17.81 -9.95 -39.16
C GLU A 151 17.20 -8.59 -38.80
N ILE A 152 18.08 -7.59 -38.66
CA ILE A 152 17.72 -6.18 -38.43
C ILE A 152 16.85 -5.74 -39.61
N GLU A 153 15.53 -5.65 -39.42
CA GLU A 153 14.69 -4.92 -40.36
C GLU A 153 15.25 -3.49 -40.49
N PRO A 154 15.64 -3.07 -41.71
CA PRO A 154 16.35 -1.82 -41.87
C PRO A 154 15.45 -0.65 -41.47
N PRO A 155 15.99 0.35 -40.74
CA PRO A 155 15.21 1.43 -40.19
C PRO A 155 14.47 2.22 -41.29
N PRO A 156 13.31 2.83 -40.98
CA PRO A 156 12.38 3.39 -41.97
C PRO A 156 12.97 4.39 -42.99
N TYR A 157 14.13 4.97 -42.69
CA TYR A 157 14.85 5.88 -43.59
C TYR A 157 15.61 5.17 -44.72
N ALA A 158 15.96 3.89 -44.57
CA ALA A 158 16.67 3.11 -45.59
C ALA A 158 15.78 2.79 -46.80
N LYS A 159 14.49 2.51 -46.56
CA LYS A 159 13.47 2.38 -47.61
C LYS A 159 13.24 3.68 -48.37
N LEU A 160 13.31 4.83 -47.68
CA LEU A 160 13.15 6.14 -48.30
C LEU A 160 14.33 6.48 -49.22
N SER A 161 15.57 6.12 -48.87
CA SER A 161 16.72 6.32 -49.76
C SER A 161 16.64 5.47 -51.04
N GLU A 162 16.18 4.22 -50.96
CA GLU A 162 15.98 3.39 -52.16
C GLU A 162 14.87 3.93 -53.08
N ILE A 163 13.79 4.46 -52.50
CA ILE A 163 12.71 5.08 -53.27
C ILE A 163 13.21 6.34 -53.98
N ILE A 164 13.94 7.21 -53.27
CA ILE A 164 14.51 8.45 -53.85
C ILE A 164 15.52 8.12 -54.96
N GLU A 165 16.35 7.10 -54.78
CA GLU A 165 17.33 6.69 -55.79
C GLU A 165 16.66 6.02 -57.01
N SER A 166 15.52 5.34 -56.81
CA SER A 166 14.72 4.78 -57.91
C SER A 166 14.01 5.86 -58.74
N GLU A 167 13.51 6.93 -58.12
CA GLU A 167 12.92 8.09 -58.80
C GLU A 167 13.99 8.91 -59.55
N ALA A 168 15.20 9.03 -58.98
CA ALA A 168 16.33 9.68 -59.65
C ALA A 168 16.77 8.91 -60.91
N LYS A 169 16.85 7.56 -60.84
CA LYS A 169 17.19 6.72 -62.00
C LYS A 169 16.12 6.74 -63.10
N GLN A 170 14.84 6.81 -62.75
CA GLN A 170 13.76 6.93 -63.74
C GLN A 170 13.78 8.27 -64.48
N ASN A 171 14.09 9.36 -63.77
CA ASN A 171 14.17 10.69 -64.37
C ASN A 171 15.40 10.87 -65.28
N GLU A 172 16.51 10.17 -65.02
CA GLU A 172 17.69 10.19 -65.91
C GLU A 172 17.50 9.34 -67.19
N LEU A 173 16.69 8.28 -67.15
CA LEU A 173 16.36 7.43 -68.31
C LEU A 173 15.28 8.04 -69.24
N GLY A 174 14.57 9.09 -68.79
CA GLY A 174 13.54 9.79 -69.56
C GLY A 174 14.04 10.94 -70.45
N LEU A 175 15.33 11.28 -70.44
CA LEU A 175 15.86 12.41 -71.20
C LEU A 175 17.01 12.02 -72.14
N LYS A 176 16.69 11.24 -73.18
CA LYS A 176 17.39 11.33 -74.49
C LYS A 176 16.44 10.95 -75.60
N GLU A 177 15.84 11.96 -76.27
CA GLU A 177 15.95 12.17 -77.72
C GLU A 177 15.74 13.67 -78.03
N THR A 178 16.79 14.28 -78.60
CA THR A 178 16.95 15.64 -79.19
C THR A 178 16.14 15.78 -80.50
N PRO A 179 15.90 16.98 -81.13
CA PRO A 179 16.88 18.06 -81.26
C PRO A 179 16.39 19.52 -81.44
N GLY A 180 17.31 20.45 -81.16
CA GLY A 180 17.47 21.68 -81.94
C GLY A 180 16.69 22.91 -81.47
N GLY A 181 17.42 24.01 -81.25
CA GLY A 181 16.83 25.35 -81.22
C GLY A 181 17.41 26.28 -80.16
N LYS A 182 18.37 27.10 -80.60
CA LYS A 182 18.59 28.53 -80.26
C LYS A 182 18.19 29.02 -78.85
N GLN A 183 19.24 29.49 -78.16
CA GLN A 183 19.40 30.81 -77.52
C GLN A 183 18.28 31.45 -76.66
N GLN A 184 18.77 32.14 -75.63
CA GLN A 184 18.22 33.26 -74.83
C GLN A 184 17.59 32.88 -73.50
N THR A 185 18.17 33.31 -72.37
CA THR A 185 18.26 34.68 -71.79
C THR A 185 16.97 35.05 -71.07
N ILE A 186 17.13 35.80 -69.96
CA ILE A 186 16.14 36.49 -69.11
C ILE A 186 15.80 35.66 -67.86
N LEU A 187 16.49 35.89 -66.75
CA LEU A 187 16.36 37.01 -65.78
C LEU A 187 15.13 36.86 -64.87
N GLU A 188 15.43 37.09 -63.59
CA GLU A 188 14.61 37.78 -62.61
C GLU A 188 13.53 37.02 -61.81
N ASN A 189 13.87 36.90 -60.51
CA ASN A 189 13.28 37.72 -59.44
C ASN A 189 12.02 37.17 -58.75
N THR A 190 12.21 36.71 -57.51
CA THR A 190 11.55 37.21 -56.29
C THR A 190 12.18 36.46 -55.12
N GLY A 191 12.66 37.03 -54.03
CA GLY A 191 12.57 38.35 -53.44
C GLY A 191 12.79 38.14 -51.93
N GLY A 192 13.43 39.08 -51.24
CA GLY A 192 13.23 39.21 -49.79
C GLY A 192 14.45 39.14 -48.86
N THR A 193 15.15 40.27 -48.80
CA THR A 193 15.47 40.97 -47.54
C THR A 193 16.56 40.43 -46.61
N ARG A 194 17.75 41.02 -46.79
CA ARG A 194 18.70 41.54 -45.78
C ARG A 194 18.34 41.29 -44.31
N ARG A 195 19.31 40.75 -43.56
CA ARG A 195 19.93 41.48 -42.44
C ARG A 195 21.36 41.00 -42.13
N ARG A 196 22.29 41.96 -42.20
CA ARG A 196 23.66 41.94 -41.65
C ARG A 196 23.66 41.53 -40.17
N LEU A 197 24.58 40.65 -39.80
CA LEU A 197 25.28 40.59 -38.50
C LEU A 197 26.60 39.85 -38.80
N LYS A 198 27.66 40.59 -39.14
CA LYS A 198 28.80 40.96 -38.28
C LYS A 198 29.73 39.76 -38.04
N ASP A 199 30.87 39.79 -38.72
CA ASP A 199 31.98 38.84 -38.61
C ASP A 199 32.49 38.71 -37.17
N PRO A 200 33.04 37.53 -36.81
CA PRO A 200 33.62 37.26 -35.50
C PRO A 200 34.97 37.96 -35.33
N GLU A 201 35.13 38.69 -34.23
CA GLU A 201 36.44 39.16 -33.78
C GLU A 201 37.19 37.98 -33.15
N ASN A 202 38.18 37.56 -33.91
CA ASN A 202 39.52 37.08 -33.60
C ASN A 202 39.85 36.29 -32.32
N LYS A 203 40.63 35.24 -32.60
CA LYS A 203 41.48 34.42 -31.75
C LYS A 203 42.72 35.20 -31.29
N ASP A 204 43.33 34.65 -30.23
CA ASP A 204 44.69 34.84 -29.71
C ASP A 204 44.90 35.93 -28.63
#